data_AF-A0A151RV69-F1
#
_entry.id   AF-A0A151RV69-F1
#
_cell.length_a   1.000
_cell.length_b   1.000
_cell.length_c   1.000
_cell.angle_alpha   90.00
_cell.angle_beta   90.00
_cell.angle_gamma   90.00
#
_symmetry.space_group_name_H-M   'P 1'
#
loop_
_entity.id
_entity.type
_entity.pdbx_description
1 polymer ?
#
loop_
_entity_poly.entity_id
_entity_poly.type
_entity_poly.pdbx_seq_one_letter_code
_entity_poly.pdbx_strand_id
1 'polypeptide(L)' 'MDYMNRIFQLFLDKFVVVFIDDILIYSRTREEHGEHLRMVLEILKAKQLYAKLSKCEF' A
#
# COMPACT_ATOMS: atom_id res chain seq x y z
N MET A 1 -1.54 13.05 10.22
CA MET A 1 -1.95 11.65 10.36
C MET A 1 -3.00 11.20 9.33
N ASP A 2 -3.78 12.10 8.71
CA ASP A 2 -4.93 11.70 7.86
C ASP A 2 -4.62 11.47 6.37
N TYR A 3 -3.45 11.88 5.86
CA TYR A 3 -3.22 11.90 4.41
C TYR A 3 -3.11 10.50 3.79
N MET A 4 -2.33 9.61 4.41
CA MET A 4 -2.19 8.22 3.94
C MET A 4 -3.52 7.46 4.09
N ASN A 5 -4.24 7.69 5.19
CA ASN A 5 -5.56 7.09 5.40
C ASN A 5 -6.57 7.53 4.34
N ARG A 6 -6.57 8.81 3.94
CA ARG A 6 -7.44 9.32 2.87
C ARG A 6 -7.08 8.78 1.48
N ILE A 7 -5.78 8.61 1.20
CA ILE A 7 -5.33 8.04 -0.08
C ILE A 7 -5.74 6.56 -0.18
N PHE A 8 -5.53 5.80 0.90
CA PHE A 8 -5.79 4.36 0.92
C PHE A 8 -7.18 3.99 1.44
N GLN A 9 -8.07 4.95 1.69
CA GLN A 9 -9.37 4.73 2.34
C GLN A 9 -10.20 3.62 1.68
N LEU A 10 -10.14 3.49 0.36
CA LEU A 10 -10.87 2.46 -0.39
C LEU A 10 -10.31 1.04 -0.20
N PHE A 11 -9.09 0.92 0.32
CA PHE A 11 -8.30 -0.30 0.47
C PHE A 11 -7.99 -0.65 1.94
N LEU A 12 -8.11 0.32 2.84
CA LEU A 12 -8.03 0.12 4.29
C LEU A 12 -8.99 -0.98 4.73
N ASP A 13 -8.52 -1.84 5.63
CA ASP A 13 -9.24 -3.00 6.20
C ASP A 13 -9.73 -4.04 5.17
N LYS A 14 -9.33 -3.93 3.90
CA LYS A 14 -9.56 -4.95 2.87
C LYS A 14 -8.30 -5.75 2.57
N PHE A 15 -7.21 -5.04 2.25
CA PHE A 15 -5.91 -5.62 1.95
C PHE A 15 -4.73 -4.70 2.29
N VAL A 16 -5.01 -3.49 2.81
CA VAL A 16 -4.00 -2.52 3.23
C VAL A 16 -4.22 -2.16 4.70
N VAL A 17 -3.13 -2.12 5.47
CA VAL A 17 -3.06 -1.46 6.78
C VAL A 17 -2.01 -0.37 6.70
N VAL A 18 -2.35 0.84 7.13
CA VAL A 18 -1.42 1.97 7.16
C VAL A 18 -1.06 2.27 8.61
N PHE A 19 0.23 2.31 8.92
CA PHE A 19 0.74 2.73 10.22
C PHE A 19 1.75 3.86 10.05
N ILE A 20 1.29 5.09 10.28
CA ILE A 20 2.08 6.32 10.11
C ILE A 20 2.65 6.41 8.67
N ASP A 21 3.89 5.95 8.48
CA ASP A 21 4.62 5.98 7.22
C ASP A 21 4.74 4.59 6.56
N ASP A 22 4.40 3.53 7.29
CA ASP A 22 4.49 2.15 6.82
C ASP A 22 3.15 1.68 6.26
N ILE A 23 3.22 0.92 5.16
CA ILE A 23 2.06 0.32 4.50
C ILE A 23 2.26 -1.19 4.51
N LEU A 24 1.38 -1.90 5.20
CA LEU A 24 1.31 -3.35 5.16
C LEU A 24 0.27 -3.77 4.14
N ILE A 25 0.64 -4.68 3.24
CA ILE A 25 -0.26 -5.24 2.23
C ILE A 25 -0.42 -6.73 2.55
N TYR A 26 -1.65 -7.23 2.60
CA TYR A 26 -1.92 -8.64 2.86
C TYR A 26 -2.88 -9.21 1.83
N SER A 27 -2.67 -10.48 1.49
CA SER A 27 -3.46 -11.21 0.48
C SER A 27 -3.50 -12.69 0.83
N ARG A 28 -4.45 -13.43 0.26
CA ARG A 28 -4.58 -14.88 0.52
C ARG A 28 -3.69 -15.72 -0.38
N THR A 29 -3.49 -15.28 -1.63
CA THR A 29 -2.61 -15.93 -2.60
C THR A 29 -1.53 -14.97 -3.09
N ARG A 30 -0.48 -15.53 -3.69
CA ARG A 30 0.63 -14.75 -4.24
C ARG A 30 0.20 -13.97 -5.49
N GLU A 31 -0.72 -14.52 -6.26
CA GLU A 31 -1.32 -13.88 -7.44
C GLU A 31 -2.11 -12.63 -7.04
N GLU A 32 -3.02 -12.76 -6.05
CA GLU A 32 -3.74 -11.62 -5.47
C GLU A 32 -2.76 -10.59 -4.87
N HIS A 33 -1.69 -11.05 -4.24
CA HIS A 33 -0.67 -10.16 -3.68
C HIS A 33 0.03 -9.31 -4.74
N GLY A 34 0.34 -9.90 -5.90
CA GLY A 34 0.89 -9.16 -7.04
C GLY A 34 -0.05 -8.05 -7.53
N GLU A 35 -1.35 -8.34 -7.60
CA GLU A 35 -2.36 -7.34 -8.00
C GLU A 35 -2.54 -6.24 -6.95
N HIS A 36 -2.64 -6.59 -5.67
CA HIS A 36 -2.72 -5.64 -4.56
C HIS A 36 -1.50 -4.72 -4.51
N LEU A 37 -0.30 -5.30 -4.64
CA LEU A 37 0.95 -4.54 -4.67
C LEU A 37 0.99 -3.56 -5.84
N ARG A 38 0.61 -4.01 -7.04
CA ARG A 38 0.52 -3.15 -8.23
C ARG A 38 -0.44 -1.97 -7.98
N MET A 39 -1.62 -2.21 -7.41
CA MET A 39 -2.57 -1.15 -7.10
C MET A 39 -2.01 -0.10 -6.13
N VAL A 40 -1.37 -0.55 -5.04
CA VAL A 40 -0.77 0.36 -4.04
C VAL A 40 0.34 1.20 -4.66
N LEU A 41 1.24 0.58 -5.43
CA LEU A 41 2.35 1.29 -6.09
C LEU A 41 1.86 2.32 -7.13
N GLU A 42 0.82 2.01 -7.89
CA GLU A 42 0.22 2.97 -8.84
C GLU A 42 -0.38 4.19 -8.12
N ILE A 43 -1.03 3.99 -6.98
CA ILE A 43 -1.57 5.08 -6.16
C ILE A 43 -0.45 5.95 -5.59
N LEU A 44 0.60 5.33 -5.04
CA LEU A 44 1.78 6.04 -4.54
C LEU A 44 2.37 6.92 -5.66
N LYS A 45 2.58 6.35 -6.85
CA LYS A 45 3.09 7.07 -8.02
C LYS A 45 2.19 8.24 -8.43
N ALA A 46 0.86 8.05 -8.49
CA ALA A 46 -0.10 9.09 -8.83
C ALA A 46 -0.12 10.25 -7.80
N LYS A 47 0.23 9.96 -6.55
CA LYS A 47 0.35 10.96 -5.46
C LYS A 47 1.77 11.48 -5.29
N GLN A 48 2.70 11.12 -6.18
CA GLN A 48 4.13 11.48 -6.11
C GLN A 48 4.79 11.05 -4.79
N LEU A 49 4.32 9.95 -4.21
CA LEU A 49 4.91 9.28 -3.06
C LEU A 49 5.74 8.10 -3.54
N TYR A 50 6.87 7.85 -2.87
CA TYR A 50 7.79 6.79 -3.25
C TYR A 50 8.21 5.99 -2.03
N ALA A 51 8.09 4.66 -2.14
CA ALA A 51 8.61 3.75 -1.15
C ALA A 51 10.13 3.64 -1.29
N LYS A 52 10.84 3.64 -0.16
CA LYS A 52 12.29 3.42 -0.15
C LYS A 52 12.54 1.91 -0.20
N LEU A 53 13.02 1.41 -1.34
CA LEU A 53 13.24 -0.03 -1.56
C LEU A 53 14.09 -0.70 -0.47
N SER A 54 15.09 0.00 0.08
CA SER A 54 15.92 -0.52 1.19
C SER A 54 15.20 -0.66 2.54
N LYS A 55 13.96 -0.19 2.64
CA LYS A 55 13.08 -0.35 3.81
C LYS A 55 11.84 -1.21 3.50
N CYS A 56 11.73 -1.75 2.29
CA CYS A 56 10.59 -2.58 1.90
C CYS A 56 10.93 -4.06 2.08
N GLU A 57 9.97 -4.82 2.60
CA GLU A 57 10.00 -6.28 2.65
C GLU A 57 8.84 -6.81 1.81
N PHE A 58 9.11 -7.84 0.99
CA PHE A 58 8.17 -8.43 0.03
C PHE A 58 8.07 -9.95 0.22
#